data_AF-A0A956LAM8-F1
#
_entry.id   AF-A0A956LAM8-F1
#
_cell.length_a   1.000
_cell.length_b   1.000
_cell.length_c   1.000
_cell.angle_alpha   90.00
_cell.angle_beta   90.00
_cell.angle_gamma   90.00
#
_symmetry.space_group_name_H-M   'P 1'
#
loop_
_entity.id
_entity.type
_entity.pdbx_description
1 polymer ?
#
loop_
_entity_poly.entity_id
_entity_poly.type
_entity_poly.pdbx_seq_one_letter_code
_entity_poly.pdbx_strand_id
1 'polypeptide(L)'
;MVVKPDPGGGNVYLAVSVAGLPTPIMAGNLSDGQLAWLAFVAMTRLNPGRSILAIDEPELHLHPHLLGGVAALLQQVAAPVLLATHADRLLEQLDDPARSVRVCTLDDRGRAGLSTLDPVELSRWLAQFGDLGQLRSA
;
A
#
# COMPACT_ATOMS: atom_id res chain seq x y z
N MET A 1 -5.77 -0.26 21.75
CA MET A 1 -6.02 -1.70 21.89
C MET A 1 -4.92 -2.26 22.76
N VAL A 2 -5.20 -2.50 24.04
CA VAL A 2 -4.22 -3.07 25.00
C VAL A 2 -4.62 -4.52 25.19
N VAL A 3 -3.79 -5.44 24.71
CA VAL A 3 -3.97 -6.87 24.98
C VAL A 3 -3.60 -7.09 26.44
N LYS A 4 -4.51 -7.66 27.24
CA LYS A 4 -4.20 -8.03 28.62
C LYS A 4 -3.20 -9.20 28.57
N PRO A 5 -2.02 -9.09 29.18
CA PRO A 5 -1.07 -10.19 29.22
C PRO A 5 -1.68 -11.38 29.97
N ASP A 6 -1.48 -12.57 29.43
CA ASP A 6 -1.78 -13.83 30.12
C ASP A 6 -0.72 -14.06 31.20
N PRO A 7 -1.10 -14.30 32.47
CA PRO A 7 -0.16 -14.55 33.57
C PRO A 7 0.71 -15.81 33.43
N GLY A 8 0.48 -16.69 32.44
CA GLY A 8 1.17 -17.99 32.34
C GLY A 8 2.16 -18.21 31.18
N GLY A 9 2.29 -17.32 30.19
CA GLY A 9 2.71 -17.78 28.86
C GLY A 9 3.87 -17.10 28.12
N GLY A 10 4.34 -15.91 28.52
CA GLY A 10 5.47 -15.21 27.85
C GLY A 10 5.24 -14.80 26.38
N ASN A 11 4.09 -15.13 25.77
CA ASN A 11 3.78 -14.86 24.38
C ASN A 11 2.94 -13.59 24.21
N VAL A 12 3.17 -12.86 23.12
CA VAL A 12 2.37 -11.69 22.72
C VAL A 12 1.41 -12.13 21.61
N TYR A 13 0.11 -11.86 21.81
CA TYR A 13 -0.94 -12.15 20.83
C TYR A 13 -1.58 -10.87 20.33
N LEU A 14 -2.03 -10.87 19.07
CA LEU A 14 -2.85 -9.81 18.48
C LEU A 14 -4.30 -10.31 18.37
N ALA A 15 -5.24 -9.49 18.82
CA ALA A 15 -6.68 -9.73 18.64
C ALA A 15 -7.39 -8.42 18.32
N VAL A 16 -8.41 -8.45 17.47
CA VAL A 16 -9.16 -7.28 17.00
C VAL A 16 -10.57 -7.32 17.57
N SER A 17 -10.99 -6.21 18.18
CA SER A 17 -12.39 -6.02 18.57
C SER A 17 -13.15 -5.36 17.43
N VAL A 18 -14.24 -6.01 17.01
CA VAL A 18 -15.11 -5.53 15.94
C VAL A 18 -16.46 -5.15 16.53
N ALA A 19 -16.98 -3.99 16.15
CA ALA A 19 -18.29 -3.54 16.59
C ALA A 19 -19.36 -4.57 16.22
N GLY A 20 -20.21 -4.93 17.18
CA GLY A 20 -21.27 -5.92 17.01
C GLY A 20 -20.86 -7.37 17.30
N LEU A 21 -19.58 -7.65 17.54
CA LEU A 21 -19.14 -8.97 18.01
C LEU A 21 -18.90 -8.98 19.53
N PRO A 22 -19.37 -10.01 20.24
CA PRO A 22 -19.25 -10.09 21.70
C PRO A 22 -17.83 -10.40 22.18
N THR A 23 -16.98 -10.97 21.31
CA THR A 23 -15.61 -11.36 21.64
C THR A 23 -14.62 -10.86 20.58
N PRO A 24 -13.37 -10.53 20.96
CA PRO A 24 -12.32 -10.21 20.00
C PRO A 24 -11.97 -11.40 19.10
N ILE A 25 -11.63 -11.11 17.85
CA ILE A 25 -11.13 -12.10 16.89
C ILE A 25 -9.61 -12.18 17.01
N MET A 26 -9.08 -13.38 17.27
CA MET A 26 -7.64 -13.63 17.29
C MET A 26 -7.05 -13.45 15.88
N ALA A 27 -5.83 -12.92 15.77
CA ALA A 27 -5.19 -12.66 14.49
C ALA A 27 -5.08 -13.90 13.58
N GLY A 28 -4.90 -15.10 14.15
CA GLY A 28 -4.87 -16.35 13.39
C GLY A 28 -6.19 -16.73 12.71
N ASN A 29 -7.29 -16.06 13.05
CA ASN A 29 -8.60 -16.25 12.44
C ASN A 29 -8.98 -15.11 11.47
N LEU A 30 -8.06 -14.17 11.22
CA LEU A 30 -8.25 -13.10 10.25
C LEU A 30 -7.82 -13.58 8.85
N SER A 31 -8.45 -13.04 7.81
CA SER A 31 -7.97 -13.27 6.44
C SER A 31 -6.65 -12.53 6.18
N ASP A 32 -5.91 -12.97 5.17
CA ASP A 32 -4.65 -12.34 4.78
C ASP A 32 -4.84 -10.84 4.48
N GLY A 33 -5.93 -10.47 3.80
CA GLY A 33 -6.24 -9.06 3.52
C GLY A 33 -6.55 -8.24 4.78
N GLN A 34 -7.15 -8.84 5.81
CA GLN A 34 -7.36 -8.17 7.10
C GLN A 34 -6.02 -7.98 7.85
N LEU A 35 -5.15 -8.99 7.82
CA LEU A 35 -3.81 -8.89 8.40
C LEU A 35 -2.95 -7.86 7.68
N ALA A 36 -2.97 -7.86 6.34
CA ALA A 36 -2.28 -6.86 5.52
C ALA A 36 -2.77 -5.44 5.85
N TRP A 37 -4.08 -5.23 5.94
CA TRP A 37 -4.65 -3.93 6.34
C TRP A 37 -4.16 -3.49 7.72
N LEU A 38 -4.18 -4.38 8.72
CA LEU A 38 -3.68 -4.08 10.06
C LEU A 38 -2.18 -3.78 10.06
N ALA A 39 -1.40 -4.46 9.22
CA ALA A 39 0.02 -4.19 9.04
C ALA A 39 0.23 -2.76 8.50
N PHE A 40 -0.54 -2.29 7.52
CA PHE A 40 -0.48 -0.90 7.06
C PHE A 40 -0.82 0.10 8.17
N VAL A 41 -1.88 -0.15 8.95
CA VAL A 41 -2.21 0.71 10.09
C VAL A 41 -1.07 0.73 11.12
N ALA A 42 -0.52 -0.42 11.48
CA ALA A 42 0.58 -0.51 12.43
C ALA A 42 1.83 0.20 11.89
N MET A 43 2.20 -0.06 10.63
CA MET A 43 3.31 0.57 9.95
C MET A 43 3.13 2.08 9.92
N THR A 44 1.96 2.65 9.66
CA THR A 44 1.80 4.11 9.61
C THR A 44 1.78 4.76 11.00
N ARG A 45 1.34 4.06 12.04
CA ARG A 45 1.11 4.65 13.37
C ARG A 45 2.22 4.42 14.40
N LEU A 46 3.01 3.35 14.31
CA LEU A 46 3.85 2.90 15.43
C LEU A 46 5.31 3.37 15.39
N ASN A 47 5.78 4.02 14.31
CA ASN A 47 7.17 4.47 14.23
C ASN A 47 7.29 5.90 13.66
N PRO A 48 7.10 6.94 14.50
CA PRO A 48 7.16 8.33 14.05
C PRO A 48 8.58 8.81 13.72
N GLY A 49 9.65 8.10 14.15
CA GLY A 49 11.04 8.52 13.97
C GLY A 49 11.75 7.95 12.73
N ARG A 50 11.01 7.35 11.79
CA ARG A 50 11.63 6.71 10.62
C ARG A 50 12.17 7.73 9.61
N SER A 51 13.24 7.38 8.91
CA SER A 51 13.80 8.18 7.80
C SER A 51 13.11 7.93 6.46
N ILE A 52 12.65 6.70 6.21
CA ILE A 52 11.93 6.30 5.00
C ILE A 52 11.01 5.11 5.31
N LEU A 53 9.91 5.00 4.58
CA LEU A 53 9.06 3.81 4.52
C LEU A 53 9.07 3.29 3.08
N ALA A 54 9.72 2.15 2.86
CA ALA A 54 9.72 1.47 1.57
C ALA A 54 8.81 0.24 1.63
N ILE A 55 7.93 0.08 0.64
CA ILE A 55 6.99 -1.05 0.55
C ILE A 55 7.02 -1.60 -0.87
N ASP A 56 7.17 -2.91 -0.96
CA ASP A 56 7.10 -3.65 -2.21
C ASP A 56 5.74 -4.36 -2.29
N GLU A 57 5.11 -4.28 -3.46
CA GLU A 57 3.76 -4.79 -3.75
C GLU A 57 2.74 -4.48 -2.64
N PRO A 58 2.45 -3.20 -2.33
CA PRO A 58 1.47 -2.84 -1.29
C PRO A 58 0.06 -3.39 -1.55
N GLU A 59 -0.25 -3.76 -2.79
CA GLU A 59 -1.49 -4.40 -3.22
C GLU A 59 -1.58 -5.90 -2.89
N LEU A 60 -0.47 -6.53 -2.51
CA LEU A 60 -0.42 -7.95 -2.28
C LEU A 60 -1.34 -8.34 -1.11
N HIS A 61 -2.24 -9.30 -1.37
CA HIS A 61 -3.31 -9.75 -0.47
C HIS A 61 -4.43 -8.72 -0.20
N LEU A 62 -4.41 -7.53 -0.81
CA LEU A 62 -5.47 -6.54 -0.63
C LEU A 62 -6.54 -6.63 -1.72
N HIS A 63 -7.79 -6.48 -1.30
CA HIS A 63 -8.87 -6.25 -2.26
C HIS A 63 -8.67 -4.88 -2.94
N PRO A 64 -8.87 -4.74 -4.26
CA PRO A 64 -8.59 -3.48 -4.97
C PRO A 64 -9.32 -2.24 -4.43
N HIS A 65 -10.50 -2.43 -3.81
CA HIS A 65 -11.24 -1.35 -3.16
C HIS A 65 -10.54 -0.74 -1.93
N LEU A 66 -9.61 -1.48 -1.31
CA LEU A 66 -8.86 -1.01 -0.13
C LEU A 66 -7.61 -0.21 -0.49
N LEU A 67 -7.15 -0.24 -1.74
CA LEU A 67 -5.92 0.43 -2.18
C LEU A 67 -5.99 1.95 -1.97
N GLY A 68 -7.14 2.57 -2.25
CA GLY A 68 -7.33 4.01 -1.96
C GLY A 68 -7.20 4.33 -0.47
N GLY A 69 -7.71 3.44 0.40
CA GLY A 69 -7.53 3.58 1.85
C GLY A 69 -6.08 3.43 2.29
N VAL A 70 -5.33 2.51 1.67
CA VAL A 70 -3.88 2.36 1.93
C VAL A 70 -3.11 3.58 1.46
N ALA A 71 -3.37 4.09 0.26
CA ALA A 71 -2.76 5.33 -0.23
C ALA A 71 -3.01 6.50 0.72
N ALA A 72 -4.25 6.69 1.17
CA ALA A 72 -4.60 7.73 2.13
C ALA A 72 -3.88 7.57 3.48
N LEU A 73 -3.70 6.34 3.97
CA LEU A 73 -2.91 6.07 5.19
C LEU A 73 -1.43 6.41 4.99
N LEU A 74 -0.87 6.06 3.84
CA LEU A 74 0.54 6.30 3.53
C LEU A 74 0.85 7.79 3.34
N GLN A 75 -0.08 8.56 2.77
CA GLN A 75 0.04 10.03 2.67
C GLN A 75 0.09 10.74 4.04
N GLN A 76 -0.42 10.10 5.10
CA GLN A 76 -0.33 10.64 6.47
C GLN A 76 1.04 10.40 7.13
N VAL A 77 1.92 9.62 6.50
CA VAL A 77 3.25 9.35 7.03
C VAL A 77 4.13 10.56 6.81
N ALA A 78 4.71 11.09 7.90
CA ALA A 78 5.56 12.29 7.85
C ALA A 78 6.92 12.07 7.17
N ALA A 79 7.36 10.81 7.07
CA ALA A 79 8.60 10.43 6.39
C ALA A 79 8.35 10.13 4.90
N PRO A 80 9.37 10.28 4.04
CA PRO A 80 9.30 9.82 2.65
C PRO A 80 8.80 8.38 2.53
N VAL A 81 7.85 8.17 1.61
CA VAL A 81 7.30 6.84 1.29
C VAL A 81 7.72 6.46 -0.12
N LEU A 82 8.31 5.29 -0.29
CA LEU A 82 8.67 4.70 -1.57
C LEU A 82 7.83 3.43 -1.79
N LEU A 83 7.12 3.37 -2.90
CA LEU A 83 6.31 2.22 -3.27
C LEU A 83 6.85 1.62 -4.57
N ALA A 84 7.09 0.31 -4.56
CA ALA A 84 7.22 -0.49 -5.77
C ALA A 84 5.90 -1.24 -5.95
N THR A 85 5.25 -1.05 -7.10
CA THR A 85 3.89 -1.56 -7.31
C THR A 85 3.66 -1.83 -8.79
N HIS A 86 2.81 -2.82 -9.04
CA HIS A 86 2.24 -3.12 -10.34
C HIS A 86 0.76 -2.71 -10.42
N ALA A 87 0.21 -2.14 -9.34
CA ALA A 87 -1.17 -1.71 -9.25
C ALA A 87 -1.36 -0.29 -9.75
N ASP A 88 -1.90 -0.19 -10.96
CA ASP A 88 -2.13 1.09 -11.61
C ASP A 88 -3.14 1.99 -10.88
N ARG A 89 -4.06 1.39 -10.13
CA ARG A 89 -5.05 2.10 -9.30
C ARG A 89 -4.40 2.96 -8.21
N LEU A 90 -3.17 2.67 -7.80
CA LEU A 90 -2.45 3.55 -6.87
C LEU A 90 -2.05 4.87 -7.52
N LEU A 91 -1.83 4.88 -8.84
CA LEU A 91 -1.47 6.10 -9.58
C LEU A 91 -2.63 7.12 -9.56
N GLU A 92 -3.87 6.64 -9.55
CA GLU A 92 -5.08 7.48 -9.45
C GLU A 92 -5.21 8.18 -8.09
N GLN A 93 -4.47 7.73 -7.07
CA GLN A 93 -4.49 8.30 -5.73
C GLN A 93 -3.42 9.38 -5.53
N LEU A 94 -2.59 9.65 -6.55
CA LEU A 94 -1.50 10.63 -6.49
C LEU A 94 -1.97 11.98 -7.04
N ASP A 95 -1.70 13.05 -6.30
CA ASP A 95 -2.04 14.43 -6.73
C ASP A 95 -1.29 14.86 -8.00
N ASP A 96 -0.02 14.44 -8.12
CA ASP A 96 0.84 14.69 -9.27
C ASP A 96 1.60 13.39 -9.64
N PRO A 97 0.99 12.51 -10.44
CA PRO A 97 1.62 11.25 -10.83
C PRO A 97 2.87 11.48 -11.68
N ALA A 98 2.89 12.51 -12.54
CA ALA A 98 4.01 12.76 -13.45
C ALA A 98 5.31 13.08 -12.69
N ARG A 99 5.21 13.80 -11.58
CA ARG A 99 6.35 14.10 -10.71
C ARG A 99 6.72 12.93 -9.79
N SER A 100 5.72 12.18 -9.33
CA SER A 100 5.86 11.20 -8.24
C SER A 100 6.22 9.79 -8.70
N VAL A 101 5.94 9.45 -9.97
CA VAL A 101 6.09 8.10 -10.50
C VAL A 101 7.38 7.96 -11.30
N ARG A 102 8.00 6.80 -11.21
CA ARG A 102 9.08 6.36 -12.10
C ARG A 102 8.67 5.03 -12.71
N VAL A 103 8.77 4.90 -14.03
CA VAL A 103 8.49 3.66 -14.73
C VAL A 103 9.79 2.87 -14.81
N CYS A 104 9.75 1.63 -14.32
CA CYS A 104 10.86 0.70 -14.43
C CYS A 104 10.64 -0.21 -15.64
N THR A 105 11.57 -0.21 -16.59
CA THR A 105 11.53 -1.06 -17.78
C THR A 105 12.82 -1.86 -17.90
N LEU A 106 12.75 -3.01 -18.59
CA LEU A 106 13.93 -3.79 -18.95
C LEU A 106 14.20 -3.55 -20.43
N ASP A 107 15.45 -3.26 -20.80
CA ASP A 107 15.86 -3.21 -22.20
C ASP A 107 15.98 -4.62 -22.81
N ASP A 108 16.23 -4.70 -24.13
CA ASP A 108 16.40 -5.98 -24.86
C ASP A 108 17.55 -6.85 -24.31
N ARG A 109 18.42 -6.29 -23.46
CA ARG A 109 19.54 -6.97 -22.80
C ARG A 109 19.24 -7.31 -21.35
N GLY A 110 18.00 -7.09 -20.88
CA GLY A 110 17.55 -7.35 -19.51
C GLY A 110 18.07 -6.35 -18.48
N ARG A 111 18.51 -5.15 -18.89
CA ARG A 111 18.98 -4.11 -17.96
C ARG A 111 17.82 -3.21 -17.55
N ALA A 112 17.70 -2.97 -16.24
CA ALA A 112 16.69 -2.08 -15.69
C ALA A 112 17.02 -0.61 -16.00
N GLY A 113 16.04 0.09 -16.57
CA GLY A 113 16.02 1.54 -16.76
C GLY A 113 14.86 2.15 -15.97
N LEU A 114 15.06 3.39 -15.51
CA LEU A 114 14.03 4.19 -14.88
C LEU A 114 13.78 5.45 -15.70
N SER A 115 12.51 5.70 -16.03
CA SER A 115 12.08 6.91 -16.72
C SER A 115 11.00 7.65 -15.92
N THR A 116 10.87 8.95 -16.16
CA THR A 116 9.73 9.74 -15.67
C THR A 116 8.55 9.58 -16.60
N LEU A 117 7.33 9.73 -16.09
CA LEU A 117 6.14 9.84 -16.94
C LEU A 117 6.15 11.19 -17.68
N ASP A 118 5.84 11.19 -18.98
CA ASP A 118 5.58 12.41 -19.74
C ASP A 118 4.18 12.94 -19.36
N PRO A 119 4.05 14.16 -18.80
CA PRO A 119 2.77 14.74 -18.42
C PRO A 119 1.77 14.84 -19.59
N VAL A 120 2.25 15.11 -20.80
CA VAL A 120 1.41 15.26 -22.00
C VAL A 120 0.86 13.91 -22.44
N GLU A 121 1.70 12.89 -22.42
CA GLU A 121 1.32 11.52 -22.75
C GLU A 121 0.35 10.96 -21.71
N LEU A 122 0.66 11.14 -20.42
CA LEU A 122 -0.21 10.75 -19.31
C LEU A 122 -1.60 11.41 -19.40
N SER A 123 -1.65 12.71 -19.70
CA SER A 123 -2.92 13.44 -19.84
C SER A 123 -3.74 12.96 -21.02
N ARG A 124 -3.10 12.74 -22.18
CA ARG A 124 -3.76 12.19 -23.38
C ARG A 124 -4.32 10.80 -23.10
N TRP A 125 -3.56 10.01 -22.37
CA TRP A 125 -3.87 8.64 -22.06
C TRP A 125 -5.02 8.51 -21.06
N LEU A 126 -4.99 9.30 -19.98
CA LEU A 126 -6.12 9.47 -19.06
C LEU A 126 -7.39 9.94 -19.79
N ALA A 127 -7.28 10.88 -20.72
CA ALA A 127 -8.42 11.38 -21.50
C ALA A 127 -9.01 10.33 -22.46
N GLN A 128 -8.19 9.38 -22.93
CA GLN A 128 -8.60 8.36 -23.90
C GLN A 128 -9.12 7.08 -23.22
N PHE A 129 -8.50 6.66 -22.13
CA PHE A 129 -8.75 5.35 -21.52
C PHE A 129 -9.40 5.44 -20.13
N GLY A 130 -9.38 6.62 -19.49
CA GLY A 130 -10.07 6.89 -18.23
C GLY A 130 -9.49 6.22 -16.98
N ASP A 131 -8.49 5.35 -17.14
CA ASP A 131 -7.90 4.48 -16.11
C ASP A 131 -6.40 4.31 -16.40
N LEU A 132 -5.57 4.39 -15.34
CA LEU A 132 -4.13 4.21 -15.45
C LEU A 132 -3.67 2.74 -15.57
N GLY A 133 -4.62 1.80 -15.60
CA GLY A 133 -4.52 0.35 -15.72
C GLY A 133 -3.86 -0.19 -16.98
N GLN A 134 -3.99 0.54 -18.08
CA GLN A 134 -3.59 0.04 -19.39
C GLN A 134 -2.12 0.34 -19.74
N LEU A 135 -1.36 1.04 -18.87
CA LEU A 135 0.00 1.56 -19.14
C LEU A 135 0.99 0.39 -19.20
N ARG A 136 0.61 -0.71 -18.56
CA ARG A 136 1.33 -1.99 -18.56
C ARG A 136 1.15 -2.78 -19.86
N SER A 137 0.19 -2.39 -20.70
CA SER A 137 -0.18 -3.10 -21.93
C SER A 137 0.24 -2.37 -23.21
N ALA A 138 0.78 -1.16 -23.09
CA ALA A 138 1.38 -0.38 -24.16
C ALA A 138 2.91 -0.54 -24.13
#